data_AF-A0A2A5SP45-F1
#
_entry.id   AF-A0A2A5SP45-F1
#
_cell.length_a   1.000
_cell.length_b   1.000
_cell.length_c   1.000
_cell.angle_alpha   90.00
_cell.angle_beta   90.00
_cell.angle_gamma   90.00
#
_symmetry.space_group_name_H-M   'P 1'
#
loop_
_entity.id
_entity.type
_entity.pdbx_description
1 polymer ?
#
loop_
_entity_poly.entity_id
_entity_poly.type
_entity_poly.pdbx_seq_one_letter_code
_entity_poly.pdbx_strand_id
1 'polypeptide(L)'
;MPTYQEITEMAHRKNILDVAAELGMKVDEQYRWIIPGEKPKGLTFKPEYNIFSWWSHGIEGKDPIALVMLIKECSRKEAIKFLVKGEAQAFSAPPERKREPFKYYLKESKTFDYAKRFLRDARGLSEETIDIFHSRGLIVQGIYHPRGSEVGTTEPVVGFKNYDLAGNIVGASVKGIWYNIERYPDSNGRAKDILKGSDGYSGFHVLSKPSKEKLPLRVYAFEANIDLMSYFELHREKFQTGNFMLLSMEGRKEKVLSKGLLMAISRTQEIFEKSKKPETFLEFVNRSTNGFPPEELEIHLCVDNDAAGKDFVQSITDKYGAKFSITEELPPLHPGQSKNDWNDELKYSKGMLEITPTQRITPSKSVHMSH
;
A
#
# COMPACT_ATOMS: atom_id res chain seq x y z
N MET A 1 0.36 -43.91 -17.36
CA MET A 1 0.81 -42.56 -17.75
C MET A 1 0.04 -41.57 -16.89
N PRO A 2 0.68 -40.50 -16.37
CA PRO A 2 -0.02 -39.49 -15.60
C PRO A 2 -1.10 -38.82 -16.45
N THR A 3 -2.23 -38.53 -15.83
CA THR A 3 -3.35 -37.79 -16.40
C THR A 3 -2.94 -36.34 -16.70
N TYR A 4 -3.68 -35.67 -17.59
CA TYR A 4 -3.43 -34.25 -17.88
C TYR A 4 -3.49 -33.36 -16.64
N GLN A 5 -4.34 -33.72 -15.66
CA GLN A 5 -4.47 -33.02 -14.39
C GLN A 5 -3.21 -33.19 -13.54
N GLU A 6 -2.70 -34.42 -13.39
CA GLU A 6 -1.44 -34.69 -12.68
C GLU A 6 -0.25 -33.99 -13.35
N ILE A 7 -0.19 -33.99 -14.69
CA ILE A 7 0.85 -33.27 -15.47
C ILE A 7 0.78 -31.76 -15.19
N THR A 8 -0.42 -31.20 -15.12
CA THR A 8 -0.63 -29.77 -14.83
C THR A 8 -0.23 -29.44 -13.39
N GLU A 9 -0.57 -30.29 -12.43
CA GLU A 9 -0.17 -30.13 -11.02
C GLU A 9 1.35 -30.22 -10.84
N MET A 10 2.01 -31.12 -11.55
CA MET A 10 3.48 -31.20 -11.56
C MET A 10 4.11 -29.92 -12.08
N ALA A 11 3.59 -29.36 -13.19
CA ALA A 11 4.08 -28.11 -13.76
C ALA A 11 3.88 -26.91 -12.81
N HIS A 12 2.73 -26.84 -12.12
CA HIS A 12 2.45 -25.82 -11.10
C HIS A 12 3.43 -25.85 -9.93
N ARG A 13 3.89 -27.04 -9.57
CA ARG A 13 4.78 -27.25 -8.42
C ARG A 13 6.26 -27.12 -8.78
N LYS A 14 6.66 -26.75 -10.00
CA LYS A 14 8.08 -26.53 -10.30
C LYS A 14 8.62 -25.31 -9.54
N ASN A 15 9.88 -25.32 -9.12
CA ASN A 15 10.52 -24.18 -8.47
C ASN A 15 10.71 -23.05 -9.48
N ILE A 16 10.17 -21.87 -9.18
CA ILE A 16 10.16 -20.76 -10.12
C ILE A 16 11.56 -20.21 -10.43
N LEU A 17 12.52 -20.32 -9.51
CA LEU A 17 13.91 -19.90 -9.75
C LEU A 17 14.64 -20.89 -10.66
N ASP A 18 14.40 -22.19 -10.50
CA ASP A 18 14.96 -23.20 -11.41
C ASP A 18 14.37 -23.02 -12.81
N VAL A 19 13.05 -22.78 -12.90
CA VAL A 19 12.38 -22.48 -14.17
C VAL A 19 12.93 -21.20 -14.80
N ALA A 20 13.20 -20.15 -14.02
CA ALA A 20 13.83 -18.93 -14.51
C ALA A 20 15.24 -19.23 -15.08
N ALA A 21 16.03 -20.07 -14.42
CA ALA A 21 17.34 -20.50 -14.91
C ALA A 21 17.23 -21.29 -16.22
N GLU A 22 16.25 -22.21 -16.36
CA GLU A 22 15.97 -22.93 -17.60
C GLU A 22 15.53 -22.00 -18.75
N LEU A 23 14.88 -20.88 -18.42
CA LEU A 23 14.53 -19.82 -19.36
C LEU A 23 15.73 -18.91 -19.70
N GLY A 24 16.92 -19.17 -19.14
CA GLY A 24 18.13 -18.37 -19.37
C GLY A 24 18.16 -17.05 -18.59
N MET A 25 17.28 -16.89 -17.60
CA MET A 25 17.22 -15.68 -16.78
C MET A 25 18.33 -15.70 -15.73
N LYS A 26 19.11 -14.61 -15.64
CA LYS A 26 20.06 -14.39 -14.56
C LYS A 26 19.36 -13.68 -13.42
N VAL A 27 19.34 -14.26 -12.22
CA VAL A 27 18.65 -13.69 -11.06
C VAL A 27 19.68 -13.26 -10.02
N ASP A 28 19.56 -12.04 -9.49
CA ASP A 28 20.44 -11.53 -8.43
C ASP A 28 20.06 -12.03 -7.03
N GLU A 29 20.86 -11.67 -6.03
CA GLU A 29 20.64 -12.03 -4.61
C GLU A 29 19.34 -11.44 -4.03
N GLN A 30 18.75 -10.45 -4.70
CA GLN A 30 17.47 -9.83 -4.34
C GLN A 30 16.31 -10.41 -5.16
N TYR A 31 16.54 -11.53 -5.85
CA TYR A 31 15.56 -12.24 -6.68
C TYR A 31 15.03 -11.41 -7.85
N ARG A 32 15.83 -10.50 -8.41
CA ARG A 32 15.48 -9.70 -9.58
C ARG A 32 16.11 -10.29 -10.83
N TRP A 33 15.36 -10.28 -11.93
CA TRP A 33 15.92 -10.62 -13.24
C TRP A 33 16.88 -9.54 -13.71
N ILE A 34 18.14 -9.93 -13.95
CA ILE A 34 19.22 -9.07 -14.43
C ILE A 34 19.24 -9.09 -15.96
N ILE A 35 18.99 -7.93 -16.56
CA ILE A 35 19.21 -7.69 -17.99
C ILE A 35 20.42 -6.75 -18.12
N PRO A 36 21.54 -7.19 -18.74
CA PRO A 36 22.71 -6.34 -18.94
C PRO A 36 22.34 -5.02 -19.65
N GLY A 37 22.64 -3.89 -19.01
CA GLY A 37 22.39 -2.55 -19.57
C GLY A 37 21.02 -1.95 -19.25
N GLU A 38 20.11 -2.69 -18.61
CA GLU A 38 18.81 -2.16 -18.16
C GLU A 38 18.80 -1.87 -16.66
N LYS A 39 18.03 -0.85 -16.24
CA LYS A 39 17.86 -0.52 -14.82
C LYS A 39 17.00 -1.59 -14.13
N PRO A 40 17.23 -1.89 -12.84
CA PRO A 40 16.62 -3.03 -12.10
C PRO A 40 15.12 -2.90 -11.78
N LYS A 41 14.35 -2.05 -12.47
CA LYS A 41 12.90 -1.92 -12.30
C LYS A 41 12.12 -3.05 -13.03
N GLY A 42 12.73 -4.22 -13.14
CA GLY A 42 12.24 -5.37 -13.90
C GLY A 42 11.47 -6.38 -13.06
N LEU A 43 11.23 -7.54 -13.67
CA LEU A 43 10.59 -8.69 -13.06
C LEU A 43 11.34 -9.15 -11.80
N THR A 44 10.61 -9.29 -10.68
CA THR A 44 11.13 -9.73 -9.38
C THR A 44 10.40 -11.01 -8.95
N PHE A 45 11.15 -12.01 -8.53
CA PHE A 45 10.62 -13.27 -7.99
C PHE A 45 10.36 -13.15 -6.49
N LYS A 46 9.38 -13.91 -6.01
CA LYS A 46 9.12 -14.15 -4.58
C LYS A 46 9.19 -15.66 -4.36
N PRO A 47 10.41 -16.22 -4.24
CA PRO A 47 10.63 -17.67 -4.23
C PRO A 47 9.86 -18.38 -3.13
N GLU A 48 9.66 -17.73 -1.99
CA GLU A 48 8.90 -18.26 -0.85
C GLU A 48 7.43 -18.54 -1.15
N TYR A 49 6.88 -17.91 -2.20
CA TYR A 49 5.51 -18.11 -2.68
C TYR A 49 5.46 -18.78 -4.05
N ASN A 50 6.61 -19.03 -4.68
CA ASN A 50 6.72 -19.57 -6.03
C ASN A 50 6.04 -18.70 -7.12
N ILE A 51 6.13 -17.38 -6.97
CA ILE A 51 5.48 -16.37 -7.86
C ILE A 51 6.46 -15.29 -8.32
N PHE A 52 6.03 -14.42 -9.23
CA PHE A 52 6.79 -13.25 -9.67
C PHE A 52 5.89 -12.01 -9.90
N SER A 53 6.50 -10.83 -9.87
CA SER A 53 5.84 -9.56 -10.17
C SER A 53 6.71 -8.71 -11.11
N TRP A 54 6.11 -8.12 -12.13
CA TRP A 54 6.75 -7.18 -13.04
C TRP A 54 6.06 -5.82 -12.96
N TRP A 55 6.50 -5.03 -11.98
CA TRP A 55 5.84 -3.78 -11.58
C TRP A 55 5.74 -2.75 -12.71
N SER A 56 6.75 -2.65 -13.59
CA SER A 56 6.73 -1.70 -14.71
C SER A 56 5.69 -2.03 -15.79
N HIS A 57 5.17 -3.26 -15.83
CA HIS A 57 4.17 -3.71 -16.79
C HIS A 57 2.83 -4.09 -16.14
N GLY A 58 2.70 -3.92 -14.82
CA GLY A 58 1.48 -4.29 -14.08
C GLY A 58 1.18 -5.79 -14.08
N ILE A 59 2.19 -6.65 -14.28
CA ILE A 59 2.00 -8.10 -14.37
C ILE A 59 2.33 -8.76 -13.03
N GLU A 60 1.47 -9.67 -12.56
CA GLU A 60 1.77 -10.59 -11.47
C GLU A 60 1.46 -12.02 -11.91
N GLY A 61 2.47 -12.88 -11.93
CA GLY A 61 2.31 -14.30 -12.28
C GLY A 61 2.30 -15.17 -11.03
N LYS A 62 1.27 -15.99 -10.89
CA LYS A 62 0.97 -16.75 -9.66
C LYS A 62 1.58 -18.16 -9.63
N ASP A 63 2.26 -18.57 -10.69
CA ASP A 63 2.86 -19.89 -10.82
C ASP A 63 3.99 -19.89 -11.88
N PRO A 64 4.80 -20.96 -11.96
CA PRO A 64 5.83 -21.11 -13.00
C PRO A 64 5.27 -21.22 -14.42
N ILE A 65 4.02 -21.66 -14.59
CA ILE A 65 3.37 -21.75 -15.90
C ILE A 65 3.22 -20.34 -16.49
N ALA A 66 2.75 -19.38 -15.68
CA ALA A 66 2.62 -17.99 -16.04
C ALA A 66 3.97 -17.36 -16.40
N LEU A 67 5.05 -17.75 -15.73
CA LEU A 67 6.40 -17.28 -16.06
C LEU A 67 6.81 -17.74 -17.47
N VAL A 68 6.62 -19.03 -17.76
CA VAL A 68 6.97 -19.59 -19.07
C VAL A 68 6.10 -18.98 -20.17
N MET A 69 4.80 -18.82 -19.93
CA MET A 69 3.89 -18.15 -20.88
C MET A 69 4.35 -16.72 -21.17
N LEU A 70 4.75 -15.97 -20.14
CA LEU A 70 5.21 -14.60 -20.28
C LEU A 70 6.53 -14.52 -21.05
N ILE A 71 7.53 -15.31 -20.68
CA ILE A 71 8.89 -15.20 -21.25
C ILE A 71 8.98 -15.81 -22.65
N LYS A 72 8.19 -16.86 -22.94
CA LYS A 72 8.19 -17.54 -24.25
C LYS A 72 7.04 -17.10 -25.15
N GLU A 73 6.18 -16.20 -24.69
CA GLU A 73 4.96 -15.74 -25.39
C GLU A 73 4.10 -16.91 -25.93
N CYS A 74 4.00 -17.99 -25.14
CA CYS A 74 3.39 -19.24 -25.59
C CYS A 74 2.07 -19.55 -24.89
N SER A 75 1.32 -20.50 -25.45
CA SER A 75 0.09 -20.98 -24.82
C SER A 75 0.37 -21.71 -23.50
N ARG A 76 -0.64 -21.81 -22.64
CA ARG A 76 -0.59 -22.60 -21.39
C ARG A 76 -0.17 -24.06 -21.64
N LYS A 77 -0.65 -24.65 -22.74
CA LYS A 77 -0.33 -26.05 -23.11
C LYS A 77 1.15 -26.21 -23.45
N GLU A 78 1.73 -25.24 -24.14
CA GLU A 78 3.16 -25.23 -24.47
C GLU A 78 4.01 -24.98 -23.23
N ALA A 79 3.58 -24.07 -22.35
CA ALA A 79 4.24 -23.82 -21.08
C ALA A 79 4.29 -25.07 -20.18
N ILE A 80 3.17 -25.79 -20.04
CA ILE A 80 3.13 -27.06 -19.29
C ILE A 80 4.07 -28.09 -19.92
N LYS A 81 4.08 -28.22 -21.26
CA LYS A 81 5.00 -29.13 -21.96
C LYS A 81 6.47 -28.79 -21.71
N PHE A 82 6.82 -27.50 -21.67
CA PHE A 82 8.16 -27.05 -21.34
C PHE A 82 8.54 -27.47 -19.92
N LEU A 83 7.70 -27.15 -18.93
CA LEU A 83 7.95 -27.45 -17.52
C LEU A 83 8.08 -28.94 -17.22
N VAL A 84 7.28 -29.78 -17.89
CA VAL A 84 7.31 -31.24 -17.70
C VAL A 84 8.57 -31.86 -18.29
N LYS A 85 9.12 -31.27 -19.37
CA LYS A 85 10.40 -31.70 -19.96
C LYS A 85 11.61 -31.14 -19.23
N GLY A 86 11.44 -30.03 -18.50
CA GLY A 86 12.48 -29.39 -17.71
C GLY A 86 12.88 -30.18 -16.48
N GLU A 87 14.12 -29.94 -16.04
CA GLU A 87 14.76 -30.53 -14.88
C GLU A 87 14.52 -29.74 -13.59
N ALA A 88 13.83 -28.60 -13.66
CA ALA A 88 13.49 -27.77 -12.52
C ALA A 88 12.91 -28.61 -11.37
N GLN A 89 13.37 -28.36 -10.14
CA GLN A 89 12.98 -29.19 -9.01
C GLN A 89 11.54 -28.89 -8.61
N ALA A 90 10.94 -29.79 -7.83
CA ALA A 90 9.67 -29.49 -7.18
C ALA A 90 9.89 -28.42 -6.10
N PHE A 91 9.08 -27.38 -6.15
CA PHE A 91 8.95 -26.38 -5.11
C PHE A 91 8.51 -27.04 -3.81
N SER A 92 9.37 -26.94 -2.80
CA SER A 92 9.01 -27.21 -1.41
C SER A 92 8.70 -25.87 -0.76
N ALA A 93 7.42 -25.64 -0.44
CA ALA A 93 7.03 -24.43 0.26
C ALA A 93 7.80 -24.39 1.59
N PRO A 94 8.53 -23.30 1.91
CA PRO A 94 9.12 -23.18 3.23
C PRO A 94 7.99 -23.31 4.27
N PRO A 95 8.24 -23.97 5.41
CA PRO A 95 7.24 -24.08 6.46
C PRO A 95 6.72 -22.69 6.77
N GLU A 96 5.40 -22.54 6.83
CA GLU A 96 4.73 -21.25 7.02
C GLU A 96 5.31 -20.61 8.29
N ARG A 97 6.25 -19.68 8.11
CA ARG A 97 6.88 -18.99 9.23
C ARG A 97 5.77 -18.15 9.85
N LYS A 98 5.24 -18.58 10.98
CA LYS A 98 4.41 -17.73 11.83
C LYS A 98 5.23 -16.47 12.09
N ARG A 99 4.82 -15.35 11.48
CA ARG A 99 5.47 -14.07 11.73
C ARG A 99 5.36 -13.81 13.22
N GLU A 100 6.49 -13.56 13.88
CA GLU A 100 6.44 -13.14 15.27
C GLU A 100 5.62 -11.85 15.38
N PRO A 101 4.87 -11.66 16.48
CA PRO A 101 4.16 -10.41 16.72
C PRO A 101 5.12 -9.22 16.65
N PHE A 102 4.65 -8.13 16.05
CA PHE A 102 5.42 -6.89 15.99
C PHE A 102 5.77 -6.42 17.40
N LYS A 103 7.04 -6.05 17.60
CA LYS A 103 7.51 -5.43 18.83
C LYS A 103 7.82 -3.98 18.54
N TYR A 104 7.03 -3.07 19.10
CA TYR A 104 7.24 -1.64 18.89
C TYR A 104 8.57 -1.19 19.51
N TYR A 105 9.47 -0.64 18.69
CA TYR A 105 10.85 -0.31 19.08
C TYR A 105 11.26 1.15 18.79
N LEU A 106 10.35 1.98 18.27
CA LEU A 106 10.67 3.39 18.06
C LEU A 106 10.86 4.06 19.43
N LYS A 107 12.03 4.68 19.63
CA LYS A 107 12.32 5.42 20.85
C LYS A 107 11.54 6.73 20.84
N GLU A 108 10.49 6.80 21.64
CA GLU A 108 9.66 8.00 21.79
C GLU A 108 10.38 9.09 22.58
N SER A 109 10.18 10.33 22.15
CA SER A 109 10.65 11.53 22.84
C SER A 109 9.70 11.90 23.99
N LYS A 110 10.23 12.56 25.02
CA LYS A 110 9.40 13.08 26.13
C LYS A 110 8.55 14.29 25.72
N THR A 111 8.96 15.01 24.67
CA THR A 111 8.24 16.17 24.13
C THR A 111 7.76 15.88 22.71
N PHE A 112 6.75 16.62 22.28
CA PHE A 112 6.15 16.52 20.96
C PHE A 112 6.34 17.79 20.11
N ASP A 113 7.22 18.71 20.56
CA ASP A 113 7.31 20.06 20.01
C ASP A 113 7.79 20.09 18.55
N TYR A 114 8.78 19.27 18.18
CA TYR A 114 9.27 19.22 16.81
C TYR A 114 8.26 18.58 15.86
N ALA A 115 7.59 17.51 16.30
CA ALA A 115 6.53 16.88 15.53
C ALA A 115 5.35 17.83 15.34
N LYS A 116 4.88 18.50 16.41
CA LYS A 116 3.81 19.50 16.35
C LYS A 116 4.17 20.65 15.41
N ARG A 117 5.36 21.24 15.54
CA ARG A 117 5.83 22.29 14.64
C ARG A 117 5.92 21.82 13.19
N PHE A 118 6.45 20.64 12.94
CA PHE A 118 6.52 20.11 11.58
C PHE A 118 5.13 19.89 10.95
N LEU A 119 4.20 19.27 11.68
CA LEU A 119 2.85 19.04 11.21
C LEU A 119 2.08 20.35 11.00
N ARG A 120 2.31 21.36 11.84
CA ARG A 120 1.68 22.68 11.70
C ARG A 120 2.31 23.49 10.57
N ASP A 121 3.60 23.77 10.69
CA ASP A 121 4.30 24.75 9.85
C ASP A 121 4.55 24.20 8.44
N ALA A 122 4.90 22.92 8.31
CA ALA A 122 5.25 22.32 7.03
C ALA A 122 4.11 21.51 6.38
N ARG A 123 3.11 21.08 7.18
CA ARG A 123 1.96 20.29 6.67
C ARG A 123 0.63 21.01 6.78
N GLY A 124 0.58 22.18 7.39
CA GLY A 124 -0.63 23.01 7.46
C GLY A 124 -1.71 22.47 8.38
N LEU A 125 -1.45 21.45 9.19
CA LEU A 125 -2.43 20.93 10.15
C LEU A 125 -2.61 21.91 11.31
N SER A 126 -3.86 22.09 11.75
CA SER A 126 -4.15 22.88 12.96
C SER A 126 -3.61 22.17 14.21
N GLU A 127 -3.26 22.95 15.25
CA GLU A 127 -2.85 22.36 16.53
C GLU A 127 -3.95 21.49 17.13
N GLU A 128 -5.21 21.86 16.95
CA GLU A 128 -6.36 21.08 17.40
C GLU A 128 -6.39 19.69 16.74
N THR A 129 -6.22 19.60 15.41
CA THR A 129 -6.15 18.30 14.72
C THR A 129 -4.97 17.50 15.24
N ILE A 130 -3.80 18.12 15.32
CA ILE A 130 -2.58 17.45 15.80
C ILE A 130 -2.80 16.88 17.21
N ASP A 131 -3.41 17.65 18.11
CA ASP A 131 -3.65 17.25 19.49
C ASP A 131 -4.72 16.14 19.60
N ILE A 132 -5.72 16.10 18.72
CA ILE A 132 -6.67 14.98 18.65
C ILE A 132 -5.95 13.65 18.36
N PHE A 133 -5.04 13.62 17.39
CA PHE A 133 -4.31 12.39 17.05
C PHE A 133 -3.24 12.06 18.09
N HIS A 134 -2.53 13.06 18.62
CA HIS A 134 -1.48 12.86 19.62
C HIS A 134 -2.06 12.39 20.97
N SER A 135 -3.14 13.01 21.45
CA SER A 135 -3.79 12.62 22.73
C SER A 135 -4.38 11.21 22.71
N ARG A 136 -4.75 10.71 21.52
CA ARG A 136 -5.16 9.31 21.31
C ARG A 136 -3.99 8.33 21.21
N GLY A 137 -2.76 8.82 21.29
CA GLY A 137 -1.54 8.02 21.15
C GLY A 137 -1.27 7.55 19.73
N LEU A 138 -1.98 8.07 18.71
CA LEU A 138 -1.86 7.61 17.32
C LEU A 138 -0.58 8.13 16.66
N ILE A 139 -0.19 9.36 16.98
CA ILE A 139 1.05 9.98 16.50
C ILE A 139 1.98 10.28 17.67
N VAL A 140 3.28 10.16 17.46
CA VAL A 140 4.32 10.41 18.47
C VAL A 140 5.53 11.08 17.83
N GLN A 141 6.38 11.71 18.64
CA GLN A 141 7.70 12.16 18.21
C GLN A 141 8.71 11.08 18.60
N GLY A 142 9.52 10.62 17.65
CA GLY A 142 10.51 9.57 17.88
C GLY A 142 11.89 9.93 17.37
N ILE A 143 12.89 9.16 17.82
CA ILE A 143 14.25 9.16 17.28
C ILE A 143 14.40 7.92 16.40
N TYR A 144 14.52 8.12 15.10
CA TYR A 144 14.64 7.03 14.12
C TYR A 144 16.08 6.83 13.68
N HIS A 145 16.45 5.59 13.43
CA HIS A 145 17.72 5.19 12.81
C HIS A 145 17.40 4.72 11.39
N PRO A 146 17.64 5.56 10.36
CA PRO A 146 17.32 5.21 8.98
C PRO A 146 18.05 3.95 8.53
N ARG A 147 17.34 3.09 7.79
CA ARG A 147 17.94 1.86 7.25
C ARG A 147 19.04 2.22 6.24
N GLY A 148 20.18 1.54 6.34
CA GLY A 148 21.30 1.72 5.42
C GLY A 148 22.14 2.97 5.65
N SER A 149 21.91 3.75 6.72
CA SER A 149 22.81 4.84 7.11
C SER A 149 23.94 4.38 8.01
N GLU A 150 24.99 5.21 8.09
CA GLU A 150 26.12 5.00 8.99
C GLU A 150 25.66 4.75 10.44
N VAL A 151 26.41 3.89 11.14
CA VAL A 151 26.13 3.55 12.54
C VAL A 151 26.06 4.82 13.39
N GLY A 152 24.99 4.93 14.19
CA GLY A 152 24.76 6.11 15.03
C GLY A 152 24.01 7.25 14.35
N THR A 153 23.72 7.16 13.05
CA THR A 153 22.91 8.19 12.39
C THR A 153 21.47 8.12 12.88
N THR A 154 21.00 9.22 13.46
CA THR A 154 19.61 9.37 13.92
C THR A 154 18.98 10.66 13.42
N GLU A 155 17.66 10.66 13.29
CA GLU A 155 16.90 11.88 13.05
C GLU A 155 15.55 11.87 13.77
N PRO A 156 15.00 13.05 14.11
CA PRO A 156 13.67 13.15 14.67
C PRO A 156 12.62 12.85 13.61
N VAL A 157 11.61 12.08 14.00
CA VAL A 157 10.49 11.66 13.15
C VAL A 157 9.16 11.87 13.84
N VAL A 158 8.10 12.01 13.04
CA VAL A 158 6.75 11.69 13.47
C VAL A 158 6.55 10.19 13.28
N GLY A 159 6.24 9.47 14.35
CA GLY A 159 5.82 8.08 14.30
C GLY A 159 4.29 7.98 14.25
N PHE A 160 3.77 7.08 13.42
CA PHE A 160 2.35 6.77 13.27
C PHE A 160 2.14 5.32 13.69
N LYS A 161 1.31 5.07 14.70
CA LYS A 161 1.08 3.74 15.27
C LYS A 161 -0.16 3.09 14.67
N ASN A 162 -0.04 1.81 14.33
CA ASN A 162 -1.14 0.99 13.81
C ASN A 162 -1.57 0.04 14.92
N TYR A 163 -2.85 0.09 15.29
CA TYR A 163 -3.40 -0.69 16.39
C TYR A 163 -4.23 -1.88 15.87
N ASP A 164 -4.40 -2.93 16.68
CA ASP A 164 -5.48 -3.90 16.48
C ASP A 164 -6.75 -3.49 17.24
N LEU A 165 -7.81 -4.30 17.17
CA LEU A 165 -9.07 -4.00 17.87
C LEU A 165 -8.99 -4.20 19.40
N ALA A 166 -7.91 -4.79 19.90
CA ALA A 166 -7.60 -4.91 21.32
C ALA A 166 -6.73 -3.76 21.84
N GLY A 167 -6.26 -2.86 20.98
CA GLY A 167 -5.42 -1.72 21.33
C GLY A 167 -3.92 -2.03 21.39
N ASN A 168 -3.47 -3.18 20.86
CA ASN A 168 -2.04 -3.49 20.76
C ASN A 168 -1.43 -2.84 19.51
N ILE A 169 -0.18 -2.40 19.61
CA ILE A 169 0.55 -1.86 18.46
C ILE A 169 1.03 -3.03 17.58
N VAL A 170 0.49 -3.13 16.36
CA VAL A 170 0.78 -4.22 15.39
C VAL A 170 1.63 -3.76 14.20
N GLY A 171 1.87 -2.47 14.12
CA GLY A 171 2.77 -1.87 13.15
C GLY A 171 2.99 -0.39 13.46
N ALA A 172 3.95 0.20 12.78
CA ALA A 172 4.13 1.65 12.79
C ALA A 172 4.91 2.11 11.58
N SER A 173 4.76 3.37 11.23
CA SER A 173 5.58 4.04 10.24
C SER A 173 6.11 5.38 10.72
N VAL A 174 7.09 5.92 10.01
CA VAL A 174 7.79 7.13 10.38
C VAL A 174 7.88 8.10 9.22
N LYS A 175 7.80 9.40 9.53
CA LYS A 175 8.08 10.49 8.62
C LYS A 175 9.13 11.42 9.24
N GLY A 176 10.23 11.65 8.52
CA GLY A 176 11.30 12.57 8.89
C GLY A 176 10.78 14.00 9.08
N ILE A 177 11.21 14.64 10.16
CA ILE A 177 10.90 16.04 10.44
C ILE A 177 11.82 16.96 9.62
N TRP A 178 13.11 16.66 9.60
CA TRP A 178 14.12 17.45 8.88
C TRP A 178 14.10 17.17 7.38
N TYR A 179 14.28 18.24 6.61
CA TYR A 179 14.43 18.16 5.16
C TYR A 179 15.90 17.91 4.79
N ASN A 180 16.15 16.92 3.96
CA ASN A 180 17.44 16.60 3.37
C ASN A 180 17.20 15.87 2.02
N ILE A 181 17.26 16.62 0.91
CA ILE A 181 17.03 16.08 -0.43
C ILE A 181 18.17 15.19 -0.93
N GLU A 182 19.40 15.45 -0.50
CA GLU A 182 20.57 14.64 -0.86
C GLU A 182 20.46 13.22 -0.28
N ARG A 183 19.97 13.12 0.96
CA ARG A 183 19.78 11.83 1.64
C ARG A 183 18.49 11.12 1.23
N TYR A 184 17.45 11.89 0.92
CA TYR A 184 16.10 11.36 0.65
C TYR A 184 15.52 11.86 -0.68
N PRO A 185 16.20 11.61 -1.81
CA PRO A 185 15.78 12.12 -3.12
C PRO A 185 14.41 11.57 -3.55
N ASP A 186 14.10 10.32 -3.20
CA ASP A 186 12.89 9.63 -3.62
C ASP A 186 11.66 9.85 -2.71
N SER A 187 11.81 10.60 -1.61
CA SER A 187 10.76 10.77 -0.60
C SER A 187 10.51 12.24 -0.22
N ASN A 188 10.68 13.13 -1.20
CA ASN A 188 10.53 14.58 -1.08
C ASN A 188 11.41 15.15 0.03
N GLY A 189 12.65 14.67 0.08
CA GLY A 189 13.68 15.12 1.01
C GLY A 189 13.43 14.77 2.48
N ARG A 190 12.62 13.75 2.80
CA ARG A 190 12.36 13.35 4.19
C ARG A 190 12.33 11.85 4.34
N ALA A 191 12.87 11.32 5.43
CA ALA A 191 12.74 9.91 5.77
C ALA A 191 11.27 9.47 5.68
N LYS A 192 11.03 8.30 5.10
CA LYS A 192 9.71 7.66 5.05
C LYS A 192 9.96 6.17 5.17
N ASP A 193 9.41 5.54 6.21
CA ASP A 193 9.61 4.12 6.40
C ASP A 193 8.49 3.44 7.19
N ILE A 194 8.28 2.14 6.94
CA ILE A 194 7.46 1.26 7.78
C ILE A 194 8.42 0.48 8.68
N LEU A 195 8.19 0.50 9.99
CA LEU A 195 9.05 -0.18 10.95
C LEU A 195 9.09 -1.69 10.69
N LYS A 196 10.28 -2.27 10.74
CA LYS A 196 10.55 -3.67 10.43
C LYS A 196 9.75 -4.57 11.37
N GLY A 197 9.10 -5.59 10.82
CA GLY A 197 8.28 -6.52 11.59
C GLY A 197 6.83 -6.07 11.78
N SER A 198 6.44 -4.89 11.27
CA SER A 198 5.02 -4.55 11.09
C SER A 198 4.33 -5.65 10.28
N ASP A 199 3.07 -5.95 10.59
CA ASP A 199 2.38 -7.11 10.01
C ASP A 199 2.21 -7.06 8.47
N GLY A 200 2.33 -5.87 7.87
CA GLY A 200 2.30 -5.61 6.44
C GLY A 200 0.91 -5.37 5.84
N TYR A 201 -0.15 -5.49 6.64
CA TYR A 201 -1.54 -5.36 6.19
C TYR A 201 -2.38 -4.42 7.07
N SER A 202 -1.89 -3.99 8.22
CA SER A 202 -2.52 -2.98 9.06
C SER A 202 -2.01 -1.59 8.70
N GLY A 203 -2.95 -0.67 8.52
CA GLY A 203 -2.68 0.74 8.27
C GLY A 203 -2.96 1.62 9.49
N PHE A 204 -2.42 2.83 9.46
CA PHE A 204 -2.76 3.89 10.41
C PHE A 204 -4.24 4.24 10.26
N HIS A 205 -4.99 4.27 11.36
CA HIS A 205 -6.43 4.47 11.25
C HIS A 205 -7.07 5.12 12.46
N VAL A 206 -8.29 5.60 12.24
CA VAL A 206 -9.22 6.04 13.27
C VAL A 206 -10.53 5.30 13.05
N LEU A 207 -10.91 4.44 13.99
CA LEU A 207 -12.22 3.78 13.99
C LEU A 207 -13.15 4.53 14.95
N SER A 208 -14.33 4.94 14.46
CA SER A 208 -15.34 5.58 15.30
C SER A 208 -15.86 4.61 16.37
N LYS A 209 -16.32 5.15 17.50
CA LYS A 209 -17.15 4.37 18.42
C LYS A 209 -18.46 4.00 17.70
N PRO A 210 -19.07 2.84 18.02
CA PRO A 210 -20.37 2.49 17.47
C PRO A 210 -21.41 3.56 17.77
N SER A 211 -22.04 4.08 16.72
CA SER A 211 -23.19 4.96 16.82
C SER A 211 -24.48 4.13 16.92
N LYS A 212 -25.49 4.66 17.63
CA LYS A 212 -26.86 4.10 17.65
C LYS A 212 -27.62 4.42 16.37
N GLU A 213 -27.12 5.36 15.57
CA GLU A 213 -27.72 5.73 14.29
C GLU A 213 -27.61 4.58 13.29
N LYS A 214 -28.70 4.34 12.55
CA LYS A 214 -28.74 3.37 11.44
C LYS A 214 -28.15 3.98 10.18
N LEU A 215 -26.90 4.45 10.26
CA LEU A 215 -26.13 4.89 9.10
C LEU A 215 -25.13 3.79 8.71
N PRO A 216 -24.86 3.62 7.40
CA PRO A 216 -23.85 2.68 6.94
C PRO A 216 -22.50 3.03 7.55
N LEU A 217 -21.68 2.01 7.80
CA LEU A 217 -20.28 2.18 8.15
C LEU A 217 -19.54 2.69 6.91
N ARG A 218 -18.91 3.86 7.02
CA ARG A 218 -18.14 4.47 5.95
C ARG A 218 -16.65 4.25 6.18
N VAL A 219 -15.94 3.65 5.23
CA VAL A 219 -14.48 3.48 5.29
C VAL A 219 -13.83 4.38 4.26
N TYR A 220 -13.13 5.40 4.73
CA TYR A 220 -12.37 6.35 3.91
C TYR A 220 -10.91 5.90 3.84
N ALA A 221 -10.42 5.60 2.64
CA ALA A 221 -9.10 5.00 2.41
C ALA A 221 -8.14 5.98 1.72
N PHE A 222 -7.00 6.25 2.34
CA PHE A 222 -6.02 7.26 1.94
C PHE A 222 -4.68 6.64 1.55
N GLU A 223 -3.92 7.29 0.68
CA GLU A 223 -2.56 6.85 0.33
C GLU A 223 -1.54 7.04 1.46
N ALA A 224 -1.65 8.11 2.25
CA ALA A 224 -0.73 8.37 3.36
C ALA A 224 -1.40 8.89 4.64
N ASN A 225 -0.67 8.79 5.75
CA ASN A 225 -1.15 9.16 7.08
C ASN A 225 -1.49 10.66 7.20
N ILE A 226 -0.71 11.51 6.52
CA ILE A 226 -0.91 12.96 6.54
C ILE A 226 -2.13 13.34 5.68
N ASP A 227 -2.39 12.64 4.58
CA ASP A 227 -3.59 12.84 3.77
C ASP A 227 -4.85 12.52 4.57
N LEU A 228 -4.83 11.41 5.31
CA LEU A 228 -5.89 11.06 6.26
C LEU A 228 -6.16 12.17 7.28
N MET A 229 -5.10 12.68 7.93
CA MET A 229 -5.23 13.77 8.90
C MET A 229 -5.72 15.07 8.24
N SER A 230 -5.30 15.34 7.00
CA SER A 230 -5.68 16.54 6.25
C SER A 230 -7.14 16.49 5.84
N TYR A 231 -7.62 15.35 5.35
CA TYR A 231 -9.03 15.13 5.04
C TYR A 231 -9.90 15.19 6.30
N PHE A 232 -9.44 14.60 7.42
CA PHE A 232 -10.15 14.72 8.70
C PHE A 232 -10.37 16.18 9.09
N GLU A 233 -9.38 17.05 8.88
CA GLU A 233 -9.48 18.47 9.19
C GLU A 233 -10.39 19.23 8.22
N LEU A 234 -10.29 18.96 6.92
CA LEU A 234 -11.12 19.58 5.88
C LEU A 234 -12.61 19.23 6.00
N HIS A 235 -12.92 18.07 6.58
CA HIS A 235 -14.28 17.50 6.62
C HIS A 235 -14.73 17.12 8.04
N ARG A 236 -14.33 17.89 9.05
CA ARG A 236 -14.61 17.59 10.47
C ARG A 236 -16.09 17.31 10.74
N GLU A 237 -16.98 18.00 10.05
CA GLU A 237 -18.44 17.82 10.13
C GLU A 237 -18.89 16.41 9.78
N LYS A 238 -18.23 15.74 8.82
CA LYS A 238 -18.54 14.34 8.44
C LYS A 238 -18.27 13.34 9.57
N PHE A 239 -17.43 13.71 10.53
CA PHE A 239 -16.89 12.81 11.57
C PHE A 239 -17.44 13.08 12.97
N GLN A 240 -18.47 13.93 13.09
CA GLN A 240 -19.13 14.21 14.36
C GLN A 240 -20.08 13.09 14.79
N THR A 241 -20.69 12.39 13.82
CA THR A 241 -21.70 11.34 14.05
C THR A 241 -21.52 10.15 13.12
N GLY A 242 -22.36 9.12 13.28
CA GLY A 242 -22.33 7.91 12.47
C GLY A 242 -21.17 6.95 12.75
N ASN A 243 -21.08 5.94 11.90
CA ASN A 243 -20.08 4.89 11.95
C ASN A 243 -19.05 5.11 10.84
N PHE A 244 -17.78 5.28 11.17
CA PHE A 244 -16.75 5.47 10.16
C PHE A 244 -15.39 4.87 10.55
N MET A 245 -14.58 4.61 9.54
CA MET A 245 -13.15 4.37 9.67
C MET A 245 -12.40 5.29 8.71
N LEU A 246 -11.39 5.97 9.21
CA LEU A 246 -10.36 6.56 8.38
C LEU A 246 -9.18 5.59 8.34
N LEU A 247 -8.69 5.22 7.16
CA LEU A 247 -7.62 4.25 7.00
C LEU A 247 -6.56 4.77 6.02
N SER A 248 -5.32 4.93 6.47
CA SER A 248 -4.20 5.07 5.55
C SER A 248 -3.70 3.70 5.13
N MET A 249 -3.61 3.48 3.84
CA MET A 249 -3.09 2.25 3.25
C MET A 249 -1.55 2.24 3.16
N GLU A 250 -0.90 3.36 3.46
CA GLU A 250 0.55 3.55 3.34
C GLU A 250 1.06 3.15 1.93
N GLY A 251 0.42 3.75 0.92
CA GLY A 251 0.45 3.41 -0.50
C GLY A 251 -0.85 2.76 -0.98
N ARG A 252 -1.02 2.63 -2.30
CA ARG A 252 -2.18 2.00 -2.96
C ARG A 252 -2.23 0.48 -2.77
N LYS A 253 -2.55 0.02 -1.55
CA LYS A 253 -2.49 -1.40 -1.15
C LYS A 253 -3.88 -1.99 -0.89
N GLU A 254 -4.42 -2.69 -1.88
CA GLU A 254 -5.71 -3.39 -1.81
C GLU A 254 -5.84 -4.31 -0.58
N LYS A 255 -4.76 -5.02 -0.21
CA LYS A 255 -4.74 -5.90 0.96
C LYS A 255 -4.90 -5.17 2.30
N VAL A 256 -4.40 -3.93 2.40
CA VAL A 256 -4.59 -3.09 3.60
C VAL A 256 -6.03 -2.62 3.68
N LEU A 257 -6.61 -2.16 2.55
CA LEU A 257 -8.04 -1.83 2.46
C LEU A 257 -8.91 -3.02 2.87
N SER A 258 -8.65 -4.19 2.30
CA SER A 258 -9.36 -5.44 2.58
C SER A 258 -9.36 -5.80 4.07
N LYS A 259 -8.19 -5.80 4.71
CA LYS A 259 -8.08 -6.04 6.15
C LYS A 259 -8.77 -4.96 6.98
N GLY A 260 -8.64 -3.69 6.59
CA GLY A 260 -9.27 -2.56 7.26
C GLY A 260 -10.80 -2.62 7.22
N LEU A 261 -11.40 -3.00 6.09
CA LEU A 261 -12.85 -3.21 5.97
C LEU A 261 -13.33 -4.30 6.93
N LEU A 262 -12.63 -5.44 6.96
CA LEU A 262 -12.96 -6.52 7.90
C LEU A 262 -12.82 -6.07 9.36
N MET A 263 -11.78 -5.29 9.68
CA MET A 263 -11.59 -4.70 11.01
C MET A 263 -12.77 -3.80 11.39
N ALA A 264 -13.17 -2.90 10.48
CA ALA A 264 -14.25 -1.96 10.70
C ALA A 264 -15.60 -2.67 10.98
N ILE A 265 -15.92 -3.72 10.23
CA ILE A 265 -17.18 -4.48 10.42
C ILE A 265 -17.13 -5.40 11.64
N SER A 266 -15.95 -5.92 12.00
CA SER A 266 -15.81 -6.89 13.10
C SER A 266 -16.02 -6.24 14.46
N ARG A 267 -15.65 -4.96 14.61
CA ARG A 267 -15.75 -4.12 15.83
C ARG A 267 -14.99 -4.60 17.06
N THR A 268 -14.75 -5.89 17.20
CA THR A 268 -14.04 -6.53 18.31
C THR A 268 -12.97 -7.46 17.78
N GLN A 269 -11.90 -7.62 18.57
CA GLN A 269 -10.79 -8.50 18.22
C GLN A 269 -11.26 -9.97 18.09
N GLU A 270 -12.15 -10.43 18.98
CA GLU A 270 -12.68 -11.80 18.95
C GLU A 270 -13.40 -12.14 17.63
N ILE A 271 -14.24 -11.23 17.13
CA ILE A 271 -14.93 -11.43 15.84
C ILE A 271 -13.92 -11.40 14.69
N PHE A 272 -12.98 -10.46 14.73
CA PHE A 272 -11.96 -10.29 13.70
C PHE A 272 -11.07 -11.53 13.55
N GLU A 273 -10.68 -12.15 14.66
CA GLU A 273 -9.81 -13.33 14.72
C GLU A 273 -10.44 -14.61 14.15
N LYS A 274 -11.76 -14.61 13.89
CA LYS A 274 -12.41 -15.72 13.16
C LYS A 274 -11.91 -15.82 11.72
N SER A 275 -11.40 -14.73 11.15
CA SER A 275 -10.78 -14.74 9.83
C SER A 275 -9.30 -15.11 9.90
N LYS A 276 -8.91 -16.16 9.16
CA LYS A 276 -7.50 -16.58 9.04
C LYS A 276 -6.69 -15.77 8.03
N LYS A 277 -7.37 -15.09 7.09
CA LYS A 277 -6.76 -14.30 6.00
C LYS A 277 -7.50 -12.97 5.83
N PRO A 278 -7.42 -12.07 6.82
CA PRO A 278 -8.17 -10.82 6.81
C PRO A 278 -7.85 -9.94 5.59
N GLU A 279 -6.64 -10.02 5.06
CA GLU A 279 -6.20 -9.29 3.88
C GLU A 279 -6.87 -9.72 2.57
N THR A 280 -7.61 -10.84 2.56
CA THR A 280 -8.35 -11.34 1.39
C THR A 280 -9.87 -11.17 1.50
N PHE A 281 -10.36 -10.39 2.48
CA PHE A 281 -11.79 -10.16 2.71
C PHE A 281 -12.53 -9.65 1.47
N LEU A 282 -12.00 -8.64 0.76
CA LEU A 282 -12.61 -8.12 -0.47
C LEU A 282 -12.80 -9.22 -1.53
N GLU A 283 -11.74 -10.00 -1.81
CA GLU A 283 -11.80 -11.13 -2.73
C GLU A 283 -12.82 -12.19 -2.29
N PHE A 284 -12.88 -12.49 -0.99
CA PHE A 284 -13.80 -13.45 -0.42
C PHE A 284 -15.26 -13.03 -0.64
N VAL A 285 -15.61 -11.79 -0.31
CA VAL A 285 -16.96 -11.25 -0.52
C VAL A 285 -17.31 -11.24 -2.01
N ASN A 286 -16.36 -10.86 -2.87
CA ASN A 286 -16.58 -10.80 -4.30
C ASN A 286 -16.94 -12.17 -4.92
N ARG A 287 -16.33 -13.25 -4.41
CA ARG A 287 -16.61 -14.63 -4.84
C ARG A 287 -17.84 -15.24 -4.15
N SER A 288 -18.34 -14.63 -3.07
CA SER A 288 -19.48 -15.17 -2.31
C SER A 288 -20.79 -15.00 -3.08
N THR A 289 -21.55 -16.09 -3.16
CA THR A 289 -22.92 -16.12 -3.70
C THR A 289 -23.96 -15.76 -2.64
N ASN A 290 -23.66 -16.00 -1.36
CA ASN A 290 -24.48 -15.58 -0.24
C ASN A 290 -24.08 -14.14 0.10
N GLY A 291 -25.00 -13.20 -0.11
CA GLY A 291 -24.74 -11.78 0.09
C GLY A 291 -24.13 -11.50 1.46
N PHE A 292 -22.96 -10.88 1.48
CA PHE A 292 -22.56 -10.01 2.59
C PHE A 292 -23.45 -8.77 2.50
N PRO A 293 -24.10 -8.25 3.57
CA PRO A 293 -24.99 -7.10 3.44
C PRO A 293 -24.15 -5.85 3.10
N PRO A 294 -24.04 -5.47 1.82
CA PRO A 294 -23.13 -4.40 1.42
C PRO A 294 -23.77 -3.02 1.65
N GLU A 295 -25.09 -3.00 1.85
CA GLU A 295 -25.89 -1.81 2.16
C GLU A 295 -25.47 -1.17 3.50
N GLU A 296 -24.75 -1.91 4.36
CA GLU A 296 -24.23 -1.40 5.63
C GLU A 296 -22.79 -0.90 5.55
N LEU A 297 -22.13 -0.96 4.39
CA LEU A 297 -20.72 -0.62 4.21
C LEU A 297 -20.47 0.20 2.93
N GLU A 298 -20.02 1.43 3.11
CA GLU A 298 -19.56 2.30 2.01
C GLU A 298 -18.04 2.41 2.02
N ILE A 299 -17.44 2.30 0.84
CA ILE A 299 -16.00 2.46 0.62
C ILE A 299 -15.79 3.79 -0.10
N HIS A 300 -15.08 4.70 0.54
CA HIS A 300 -14.70 6.00 -0.02
C HIS A 300 -13.20 5.97 -0.31
N LEU A 301 -12.82 6.05 -1.58
CA LEU A 301 -11.42 6.00 -2.02
C LEU A 301 -10.91 7.44 -2.12
N CYS A 302 -10.10 7.82 -1.13
CA CYS A 302 -9.56 9.16 -0.93
C CYS A 302 -8.07 9.24 -1.29
N VAL A 303 -7.73 8.72 -2.47
CA VAL A 303 -6.35 8.65 -2.96
C VAL A 303 -5.92 9.95 -3.67
N ASP A 304 -4.66 10.02 -4.07
CA ASP A 304 -4.09 11.19 -4.75
C ASP A 304 -4.80 11.41 -6.10
N ASN A 305 -5.05 12.67 -6.47
CA ASN A 305 -5.59 13.01 -7.79
C ASN A 305 -4.48 13.03 -8.84
N ASP A 306 -3.87 11.88 -9.10
CA ASP A 306 -2.90 11.66 -10.18
C ASP A 306 -3.27 10.44 -11.03
N ALA A 307 -2.45 10.09 -12.03
CA ALA A 307 -2.73 8.95 -12.89
C ALA A 307 -2.79 7.62 -12.10
N ALA A 308 -1.88 7.42 -11.15
CA ALA A 308 -1.78 6.16 -10.43
C ALA A 308 -2.86 6.01 -9.34
N GLY A 309 -3.29 7.12 -8.74
CA GLY A 309 -4.48 7.16 -7.87
C GLY A 309 -5.74 6.78 -8.62
N LYS A 310 -5.96 7.38 -9.81
CA LYS A 310 -7.11 7.05 -10.68
C LYS A 310 -7.09 5.60 -11.15
N ASP A 311 -5.94 5.08 -11.56
CA ASP A 311 -5.79 3.66 -11.93
C ASP A 311 -6.17 2.73 -10.77
N PHE A 312 -5.80 3.09 -9.54
CA PHE A 312 -6.17 2.31 -8.36
C PHE A 312 -7.67 2.36 -8.07
N VAL A 313 -8.30 3.55 -8.15
CA VAL A 313 -9.76 3.68 -8.00
C VAL A 313 -10.48 2.83 -9.03
N GLN A 314 -10.10 2.94 -10.31
CA GLN A 314 -10.69 2.14 -11.38
C GLN A 314 -10.51 0.65 -11.12
N SER A 315 -9.32 0.19 -10.73
CA SER A 315 -9.05 -1.22 -10.44
C SER A 315 -9.92 -1.77 -9.30
N ILE A 316 -10.11 -1.01 -8.22
CA ILE A 316 -10.95 -1.41 -7.09
C ILE A 316 -12.43 -1.42 -7.48
N THR A 317 -12.89 -0.39 -8.19
CA THR A 317 -14.27 -0.29 -8.69
C THR A 317 -14.61 -1.40 -9.67
N ASP A 318 -13.75 -1.71 -10.63
CA ASP A 318 -13.96 -2.79 -11.61
C ASP A 318 -14.06 -4.16 -10.93
N LYS A 319 -13.20 -4.40 -9.94
CA LYS A 319 -13.18 -5.68 -9.22
C LYS A 319 -14.37 -5.84 -8.28
N TYR A 320 -14.78 -4.76 -7.60
CA TYR A 320 -15.61 -4.85 -6.39
C TYR A 320 -16.89 -4.02 -6.42
N GLY A 321 -17.07 -3.10 -7.38
CA GLY A 321 -18.21 -2.18 -7.46
C GLY A 321 -19.57 -2.85 -7.70
N ALA A 322 -19.59 -4.09 -8.21
CA ALA A 322 -20.81 -4.88 -8.30
C ALA A 322 -21.30 -5.41 -6.92
N LYS A 323 -20.43 -5.40 -5.90
CA LYS A 323 -20.68 -5.95 -4.56
C LYS A 323 -20.62 -4.90 -3.47
N PHE A 324 -19.91 -3.80 -3.66
CA PHE A 324 -19.73 -2.75 -2.66
C PHE A 324 -20.13 -1.39 -3.21
N SER A 325 -20.70 -0.53 -2.36
CA SER A 325 -20.84 0.88 -2.66
C SER A 325 -19.46 1.54 -2.59
N ILE A 326 -18.92 1.93 -3.74
CA ILE A 326 -17.59 2.53 -3.88
C ILE A 326 -17.75 3.95 -4.43
N THR A 327 -17.25 4.92 -3.68
CA THR A 327 -17.25 6.34 -4.03
C THR A 327 -15.82 6.80 -4.23
N GLU A 328 -15.57 7.48 -5.35
CA GLU A 328 -14.34 8.21 -5.59
C GLU A 328 -14.41 9.58 -4.89
N GLU A 329 -13.46 9.86 -4.01
CA GLU A 329 -13.31 11.17 -3.35
C GLU A 329 -11.87 11.66 -3.50
N LEU A 330 -11.49 12.17 -4.68
CA LEU A 330 -10.15 12.72 -4.91
C LEU A 330 -10.06 14.19 -4.50
N PRO A 331 -8.88 14.69 -4.06
CA PRO A 331 -8.68 16.11 -3.84
C PRO A 331 -8.89 16.87 -5.17
N PRO A 332 -9.53 18.05 -5.18
CA PRO A 332 -9.82 18.78 -6.41
C PRO A 332 -8.52 19.24 -7.08
N LEU A 333 -8.50 19.33 -8.40
CA LEU A 333 -7.39 19.98 -9.12
C LEU A 333 -7.70 21.47 -9.26
N HIS A 334 -6.77 22.32 -8.81
CA HIS A 334 -6.86 23.76 -9.01
C HIS A 334 -6.22 24.18 -10.35
N PRO A 335 -6.54 25.38 -10.88
CA PRO A 335 -6.04 25.83 -12.18
C PRO A 335 -4.51 25.72 -12.31
N GLY A 336 -4.05 24.96 -13.30
CA GLY A 336 -2.61 24.75 -13.57
C GLY A 336 -1.99 23.54 -12.88
N GLN A 337 -2.73 22.81 -12.04
CA GLN A 337 -2.27 21.55 -11.45
C GLN A 337 -2.63 20.34 -12.33
N SER A 338 -1.71 19.39 -12.43
CA SER A 338 -1.93 18.07 -13.04
C SER A 338 -2.07 16.95 -11.99
N LYS A 339 -1.72 17.25 -10.74
CA LYS A 339 -1.82 16.36 -9.58
C LYS A 339 -2.13 17.14 -8.32
N ASN A 340 -2.83 16.52 -7.37
CA ASN A 340 -3.04 17.06 -6.02
C ASN A 340 -3.14 15.90 -5.02
N ASP A 341 -2.77 16.14 -3.77
CA ASP A 341 -3.01 15.23 -2.63
C ASP A 341 -3.82 15.95 -1.54
N TRP A 342 -4.33 15.24 -0.54
CA TRP A 342 -5.18 15.87 0.48
C TRP A 342 -4.40 16.82 1.40
N ASN A 343 -3.07 16.65 1.53
CA ASN A 343 -2.25 17.58 2.28
C ASN A 343 -1.99 18.89 1.50
N ASP A 344 -1.79 18.80 0.19
CA ASP A 344 -1.72 19.92 -0.73
C ASP A 344 -3.05 20.69 -0.76
N GLU A 345 -4.19 19.98 -0.77
CA GLU A 345 -5.51 20.61 -0.64
C GLU A 345 -5.70 21.38 0.67
N LEU A 346 -5.29 20.79 1.81
CA LEU A 346 -5.35 21.48 3.10
C LEU A 346 -4.46 22.73 3.11
N LYS A 347 -3.26 22.66 2.55
CA LYS A 347 -2.37 23.81 2.46
C LYS A 347 -2.96 24.89 1.54
N TYR A 348 -3.57 24.49 0.42
CA TYR A 348 -4.23 25.41 -0.49
C TYR A 348 -5.41 26.14 0.18
N SER A 349 -6.30 25.42 0.88
CA SER A 349 -7.45 26.03 1.58
C SER A 349 -7.05 27.03 2.66
N LYS A 350 -5.80 26.94 3.15
CA LYS A 350 -5.20 27.86 4.12
C LYS A 350 -4.28 28.92 3.51
N GLY A 351 -4.17 28.99 2.17
CA GLY A 351 -3.28 29.92 1.49
C GLY A 351 -1.78 29.65 1.71
N MET A 352 -1.40 28.45 2.12
CA MET A 352 -0.01 28.03 2.34
C MET A 352 0.66 27.45 1.08
N LEU A 353 -0.13 27.17 0.03
CA LEU A 353 0.36 26.66 -1.23
C LEU A 353 0.07 27.70 -2.32
N GLU A 354 1.12 28.38 -2.79
CA GLU A 354 1.03 29.19 -4.00
C GLU A 354 1.03 28.27 -5.22
N ILE A 355 -0.08 28.28 -5.98
CA ILE A 355 -0.13 27.57 -7.26
C ILE A 355 0.59 28.43 -8.28
N THR A 356 1.89 28.21 -8.43
CA THR A 356 2.62 28.79 -9.55
C THR A 356 2.28 27.99 -10.82
N PRO A 357 1.72 28.61 -11.86
CA PRO A 357 1.46 27.91 -13.12
C PRO A 357 2.82 27.55 -13.75
N THR A 358 3.31 26.35 -13.51
CA THR A 358 4.65 25.95 -13.96
C THR A 358 4.57 24.93 -15.09
N GLN A 359 4.86 25.46 -16.29
CA GLN A 359 5.54 24.84 -17.42
C GLN A 359 4.82 23.73 -18.21
N ARG A 360 4.10 24.17 -19.26
CA ARG A 360 4.05 23.48 -20.55
C ARG A 360 5.48 23.37 -21.13
N ILE A 361 6.22 22.29 -20.89
CA ILE A 361 7.24 21.82 -21.86
C ILE A 361 7.37 20.29 -21.76
N THR A 362 6.67 19.57 -22.63
CA THR A 362 7.24 18.36 -23.25
C THR A 362 7.90 18.81 -24.55
N PRO A 363 9.23 18.68 -24.73
CA PRO A 363 9.81 18.86 -26.04
C PRO A 363 9.36 17.67 -26.90
N SER A 364 8.53 17.93 -27.91
CA SER A 364 8.43 17.02 -29.03
C SER A 364 9.80 16.98 -29.71
N LYS A 365 10.38 15.78 -29.82
CA LYS A 365 11.46 15.57 -30.78
C LYS A 365 10.86 15.67 -32.17
N SER A 366 10.87 16.85 -32.76
CA SER A 366 10.80 16.98 -34.22
C SER A 366 12.12 16.47 -34.79
N VAL A 367 12.05 15.32 -35.45
CA VAL A 367 13.11 14.85 -36.35
C VAL A 367 13.07 15.78 -37.55
N HIS A 368 14.01 16.72 -37.62
CA HIS A 368 14.40 17.33 -38.89
C HIS A 368 15.45 16.42 -39.52
N MET A 369 15.04 15.73 -40.59
CA MET A 369 15.97 15.28 -41.62
C MET A 369 16.32 16.48 -42.47
N SER A 370 17.60 16.82 -42.53
CA SER A 370 18.16 17.67 -43.57
C SER A 370 19.32 16.93 -44.22
N HIS A 371 19.07 16.60 -45.49
CA HIS A 371 19.96 16.24 -46.61
C HIS A 371 20.96 15.09 -46.48
#